data_AF-A0A842TAV4-F1
#
_entry.id   AF-A0A842TAV4-F1
#
_cell.length_a   1.000
_cell.length_b   1.000
_cell.length_c   1.000
_cell.angle_alpha   90.00
_cell.angle_beta   90.00
_cell.angle_gamma   90.00
#
_symmetry.space_group_name_H-M   'P 1'
#
loop_
_entity.id
_entity.type
_entity.pdbx_description
1 polymer ?
#
loop_
_entity_poly.entity_id
_entity_poly.type
_entity_poly.pdbx_seq_one_letter_code
_entity_poly.pdbx_strand_id
1 'polypeptide(L)'
;MSNKNHSLGVLVTNEKILDLIAHDWMERTEIKKKLKIRNQLDNRLLKIKLKILERKDLIESKYAKGNTYYKKVESLCEGIEKSQSRVISDETKVDYTHFNSKEHSDHPEIKPNYQKVKTKEGSFSVGSHILKINKSLKRIEYHKDQLRKDPNNAHFKDLLNKAQNQLNKLKAELADHSYFICLYCKRVLRSKRKLDDHIYFKHHIRLIECVYCNQKFSSESDYSAHRKTHQLDLHGHYLKDAIEEVIVHLGQCKEYETKGLILIHGYHHGQTLKNYFRSNSFIREMKNAGFKISIEENSRPGSTGILLRG
;
A
#
# COMPACT_ATOMS: atom_id res chain seq x y z
N MET A 1 7.91 -30.72 -41.32
CA MET A 1 6.86 -30.18 -40.43
C MET A 1 6.65 -31.14 -39.27
N SER A 2 6.55 -30.68 -38.02
CA SER A 2 5.96 -31.46 -36.92
C SER A 2 5.57 -30.52 -35.78
N ASN A 3 4.27 -30.42 -35.47
CA ASN A 3 3.75 -29.37 -34.60
C ASN A 3 3.57 -29.89 -33.16
N LYS A 4 4.56 -29.63 -32.28
CA LYS A 4 4.48 -30.03 -30.86
C LYS A 4 3.77 -28.96 -30.04
N ASN A 5 2.44 -29.09 -29.97
CA ASN A 5 1.57 -28.32 -29.09
C ASN A 5 2.02 -28.45 -27.61
N HIS A 6 2.75 -27.46 -27.10
CA HIS A 6 2.93 -27.31 -25.66
C HIS A 6 1.59 -26.88 -25.04
N SER A 7 0.96 -27.81 -24.32
CA SER A 7 -0.33 -27.57 -23.65
C SER A 7 -0.25 -26.37 -22.71
N LEU A 8 -1.18 -25.43 -22.82
CA LEU A 8 -1.36 -24.36 -21.83
C LEU A 8 -1.54 -24.99 -20.44
N GLY A 9 -0.78 -24.49 -19.45
CA GLY A 9 -0.93 -24.90 -18.05
C GLY A 9 -2.33 -24.57 -17.54
N VAL A 10 -2.87 -25.42 -16.65
CA VAL A 10 -4.22 -25.19 -16.10
C VAL A 10 -4.13 -24.07 -15.08
N LEU A 11 -4.52 -22.86 -15.48
CA LEU A 11 -4.51 -21.69 -14.60
C LEU A 11 -5.35 -21.98 -13.34
N VAL A 12 -4.66 -22.20 -12.22
CA VAL A 12 -5.24 -22.41 -10.89
C VAL A 12 -5.66 -21.06 -10.34
N THR A 13 -6.97 -20.79 -10.28
CA THR A 13 -7.51 -19.52 -9.75
C THR A 13 -8.23 -19.76 -8.41
N ASN A 14 -8.66 -18.71 -7.71
CA ASN A 14 -9.34 -18.88 -6.42
C ASN A 14 -10.75 -19.42 -6.63
N GLU A 15 -11.41 -18.91 -7.66
CA GLU A 15 -12.77 -19.21 -8.09
C GLU A 15 -12.86 -20.70 -8.40
N LYS A 16 -11.98 -21.22 -9.28
CA LYS A 16 -11.90 -22.66 -9.60
C LYS A 16 -11.60 -23.57 -8.41
N ILE A 17 -11.01 -23.07 -7.32
CA ILE A 17 -10.82 -23.85 -6.09
C ILE A 17 -12.12 -23.84 -5.27
N LEU A 18 -12.78 -22.69 -5.15
CA LEU A 18 -14.08 -22.56 -4.49
C LEU A 18 -15.20 -23.29 -5.26
N ASP A 19 -15.18 -23.33 -6.59
CA ASP A 19 -16.15 -24.06 -7.42
C ASP A 19 -16.02 -25.59 -7.23
N LEU A 20 -14.81 -26.07 -6.90
CA LEU A 20 -14.53 -27.49 -6.66
C LEU A 20 -14.74 -27.92 -5.21
N ILE A 21 -14.53 -27.03 -4.23
CA ILE A 21 -14.74 -27.32 -2.81
C ILE A 21 -16.20 -27.07 -2.44
N ALA A 22 -16.89 -28.12 -2.03
CA ALA A 22 -18.27 -28.08 -1.54
C ALA A 22 -18.32 -27.79 -0.03
N HIS A 23 -19.50 -27.96 0.57
CA HIS A 23 -19.64 -28.04 2.04
C HIS A 23 -19.06 -29.36 2.59
N ASP A 24 -18.88 -30.39 1.75
CA ASP A 24 -18.17 -31.63 2.11
C ASP A 24 -16.65 -31.48 2.11
N TRP A 25 -16.00 -32.27 2.98
CA TRP A 25 -14.55 -32.31 3.17
C TRP A 25 -13.81 -33.01 2.02
N MET A 26 -13.21 -32.24 1.11
CA MET A 26 -12.44 -32.75 -0.04
C MET A 26 -10.94 -32.82 0.24
N GLU A 27 -10.27 -33.89 -0.20
CA GLU A 27 -8.83 -34.05 0.02
C GLU A 27 -7.98 -33.20 -0.95
N ARG A 28 -6.85 -32.66 -0.47
CA ARG A 28 -5.90 -31.88 -1.30
C ARG A 28 -5.38 -32.63 -2.53
N THR A 29 -5.28 -33.96 -2.50
CA THR A 29 -4.88 -34.76 -3.67
C THR A 29 -6.00 -34.86 -4.71
N GLU A 30 -7.26 -34.89 -4.27
CA GLU A 30 -8.43 -34.90 -5.13
C GLU A 30 -8.65 -33.53 -5.79
N ILE A 31 -8.52 -32.43 -5.04
CA ILE A 31 -8.55 -31.06 -5.58
C ILE A 31 -7.47 -30.92 -6.68
N LYS A 32 -6.25 -31.42 -6.43
CA LYS A 32 -5.15 -31.47 -7.42
C LYS A 32 -5.54 -32.28 -8.66
N LYS A 33 -6.20 -33.44 -8.49
CA LYS A 33 -6.65 -34.34 -9.56
C LYS A 33 -7.75 -33.69 -10.41
N LYS A 34 -8.76 -33.07 -9.79
CA LYS A 34 -9.87 -32.35 -10.44
C LYS A 34 -9.38 -31.13 -11.23
N LEU A 35 -8.42 -30.38 -10.68
CA LEU A 35 -7.72 -29.28 -11.38
C LEU A 35 -6.73 -29.76 -12.46
N LYS A 36 -6.57 -31.07 -12.69
CA LYS A 36 -5.64 -31.68 -13.67
C LYS A 36 -4.17 -31.23 -13.48
N ILE A 37 -3.77 -30.90 -12.25
CA ILE A 37 -2.45 -30.35 -11.92
C ILE A 37 -1.37 -31.43 -12.01
N ARG A 38 -0.46 -31.28 -12.99
CA ARG A 38 0.60 -32.25 -13.31
C ARG A 38 2.01 -31.77 -12.97
N ASN A 39 2.32 -30.47 -13.11
CA ASN A 39 3.66 -29.92 -12.82
C ASN A 39 3.80 -29.50 -11.33
N GLN A 40 5.03 -29.17 -10.90
CA GLN A 40 5.29 -28.73 -9.52
C GLN A 40 4.79 -27.30 -9.23
N LEU A 41 4.80 -26.39 -10.20
CA LEU A 41 4.46 -24.98 -9.99
C LEU A 41 2.97 -24.82 -9.66
N ASP A 42 2.09 -25.38 -10.46
CA ASP A 42 0.64 -25.39 -10.22
C ASP A 42 0.29 -26.11 -8.89
N ASN A 43 1.06 -27.13 -8.51
CA ASN A 43 0.91 -27.84 -7.25
C ASN A 43 1.37 -27.01 -6.02
N ARG A 44 2.30 -26.06 -6.20
CA ARG A 44 2.64 -25.05 -5.19
C ARG A 44 1.60 -23.92 -5.18
N LEU A 45 1.17 -23.44 -6.34
CA LEU A 45 0.13 -22.42 -6.48
C LEU A 45 -1.20 -22.86 -5.84
N LEU A 46 -1.58 -24.14 -5.97
CA LEU A 46 -2.72 -24.71 -5.24
C LEU A 46 -2.53 -24.63 -3.71
N LYS A 47 -1.36 -25.04 -3.18
CA LYS A 47 -1.07 -24.91 -1.73
C LYS A 47 -1.18 -23.46 -1.25
N ILE A 48 -0.68 -22.51 -2.04
CA ILE A 48 -0.71 -21.08 -1.72
C ILE A 48 -2.15 -20.56 -1.73
N LYS A 49 -2.93 -20.88 -2.77
CA LYS A 49 -4.32 -20.42 -2.88
C LYS A 49 -5.25 -21.03 -1.82
N LEU A 50 -5.05 -22.29 -1.45
CA LEU A 50 -5.74 -22.89 -0.30
C LEU A 50 -5.45 -22.10 0.99
N LYS A 51 -4.18 -21.82 1.31
CA LYS A 51 -3.81 -20.99 2.47
C LYS A 51 -4.34 -19.55 2.42
N ILE A 52 -4.56 -18.98 1.23
CA ILE A 52 -5.17 -17.65 1.06
C ILE A 52 -6.68 -17.70 1.32
N LEU A 53 -7.36 -18.79 0.92
CA LEU A 53 -8.79 -18.98 1.18
C LEU A 53 -9.06 -19.33 2.66
N GLU A 54 -8.15 -20.09 3.29
CA GLU A 54 -8.13 -20.31 4.75
C GLU A 54 -8.01 -18.98 5.51
N ARG A 55 -7.05 -18.13 5.15
CA ARG A 55 -6.85 -16.78 5.73
C ARG A 55 -7.93 -15.74 5.39
N LYS A 56 -8.98 -16.14 4.65
CA LYS A 56 -10.14 -15.30 4.32
C LYS A 56 -11.44 -15.91 4.85
N ASP A 57 -11.36 -16.97 5.64
CA ASP A 57 -12.49 -17.69 6.22
C ASP A 57 -13.50 -18.20 5.16
N LEU A 58 -13.01 -18.43 3.92
CA LEU A 58 -13.80 -18.95 2.80
C LEU A 58 -13.76 -20.48 2.71
N ILE A 59 -12.67 -21.08 3.19
CA ILE A 59 -12.55 -22.52 3.41
C ILE A 59 -11.87 -22.76 4.76
N GLU A 60 -12.21 -23.86 5.42
CA GLU A 60 -11.48 -24.39 6.58
C GLU A 60 -10.70 -25.64 6.18
N SER A 61 -9.65 -25.99 6.94
CA SER A 61 -8.87 -27.21 6.71
C SER A 61 -8.73 -28.07 7.97
N LYS A 62 -8.58 -29.38 7.76
CA LYS A 62 -8.26 -30.34 8.82
C LYS A 62 -7.23 -31.35 8.36
N TYR A 63 -6.46 -31.88 9.29
CA TYR A 63 -5.48 -32.94 9.06
C TYR A 63 -5.97 -34.27 9.60
N ALA A 64 -5.99 -35.32 8.78
CA ALA A 64 -6.39 -36.66 9.18
C ALA A 64 -5.66 -37.72 8.35
N LYS A 65 -5.23 -38.82 8.97
CA LYS A 65 -4.60 -39.99 8.29
C LYS A 65 -3.45 -39.62 7.32
N GLY A 66 -2.67 -38.58 7.63
CA GLY A 66 -1.56 -38.10 6.80
C GLY A 66 -1.92 -37.03 5.75
N ASN A 67 -3.23 -36.79 5.52
CA ASN A 67 -3.73 -35.93 4.46
C ASN A 67 -4.42 -34.66 4.99
N THR A 68 -4.39 -33.61 4.17
CA THR A 68 -5.11 -32.34 4.40
C THR A 68 -6.43 -32.35 3.63
N TYR A 69 -7.52 -32.07 4.32
CA TYR A 69 -8.87 -31.93 3.76
C TYR A 69 -9.33 -30.49 3.89
N TYR A 70 -10.20 -30.04 2.99
CA TYR A 70 -10.76 -28.70 2.95
C TYR A 70 -12.27 -28.75 2.70
N LYS A 71 -13.05 -27.88 3.37
CA LYS A 71 -14.46 -27.59 3.03
C LYS A 71 -14.72 -26.09 3.03
N LYS A 72 -15.82 -25.63 2.43
CA LYS A 72 -16.30 -24.25 2.63
C LYS A 72 -16.72 -24.02 4.08
N VAL A 73 -16.52 -22.78 4.55
CA VAL A 73 -17.10 -22.30 5.81
C VAL A 73 -18.53 -21.84 5.52
N GLU A 74 -19.48 -22.21 6.38
CA GLU A 74 -20.93 -21.99 6.14
C GLU A 74 -21.41 -20.59 6.61
N SER A 75 -20.56 -19.81 7.26
CA SER A 75 -20.87 -18.51 7.87
C SER A 75 -20.97 -17.35 6.86
N LEU A 76 -21.77 -17.53 5.81
CA LEU A 76 -22.17 -16.45 4.89
C LEU A 76 -23.61 -16.61 4.33
N CYS A 77 -24.40 -17.54 4.88
CA CYS A 77 -25.81 -17.77 4.47
C CYS A 77 -26.86 -17.47 5.56
N GLU A 78 -26.48 -17.39 6.84
CA GLU A 78 -27.40 -17.12 7.96
C GLU A 78 -26.78 -16.10 8.93
N GLY A 79 -27.61 -15.27 9.61
CA GLY A 79 -27.14 -14.42 10.72
C GLY A 79 -27.33 -12.91 10.60
N ILE A 80 -28.15 -12.39 9.68
CA ILE A 80 -28.83 -11.11 9.95
C ILE A 80 -29.87 -11.40 11.05
N GLU A 81 -30.03 -10.47 12.00
CA GLU A 81 -30.82 -10.60 13.24
C GLU A 81 -30.24 -11.55 14.32
N LYS A 82 -29.55 -10.99 15.32
CA LYS A 82 -30.13 -10.84 16.67
C LYS A 82 -29.32 -9.99 17.66
N SER A 83 -30.07 -9.33 18.54
CA SER A 83 -29.71 -8.82 19.88
C SER A 83 -28.39 -8.05 20.07
N GLN A 84 -28.53 -6.73 20.17
CA GLN A 84 -27.82 -5.97 21.21
C GLN A 84 -28.22 -6.49 22.61
N SER A 85 -27.31 -6.52 23.60
CA SER A 85 -27.50 -5.98 24.97
C SER A 85 -26.51 -6.54 26.02
N ARG A 86 -26.16 -5.68 27.01
CA ARG A 86 -25.46 -5.93 28.30
C ARG A 86 -23.99 -6.40 28.21
N VAL A 87 -22.94 -5.78 28.78
CA VAL A 87 -22.69 -4.79 29.88
C VAL A 87 -22.41 -5.41 31.26
N ILE A 88 -21.18 -5.18 31.78
CA ILE A 88 -20.65 -5.38 33.16
C ILE A 88 -20.56 -6.88 33.57
N SER A 89 -19.45 -7.43 34.10
CA SER A 89 -18.16 -6.94 34.67
C SER A 89 -17.04 -8.01 34.44
N ASP A 90 -15.88 -8.16 35.11
CA ASP A 90 -15.32 -7.62 36.38
C ASP A 90 -13.78 -7.71 36.49
N GLU A 91 -13.20 -7.37 37.65
CA GLU A 91 -11.75 -7.21 37.94
C GLU A 91 -10.95 -8.48 38.29
N THR A 92 -9.64 -8.51 37.97
CA THR A 92 -8.52 -8.58 38.96
C THR A 92 -7.12 -8.47 38.32
N LYS A 93 -6.11 -8.07 39.12
CA LYS A 93 -4.66 -8.00 38.78
C LYS A 93 -3.93 -9.26 39.35
N VAL A 94 -2.65 -9.59 39.09
CA VAL A 94 -1.39 -8.85 39.36
C VAL A 94 -0.19 -9.50 38.64
N ASP A 95 0.74 -8.66 38.15
CA ASP A 95 2.19 -8.78 37.88
C ASP A 95 2.81 -10.10 37.37
N TYR A 96 3.31 -10.15 36.12
CA TYR A 96 4.68 -9.81 35.66
C TYR A 96 5.75 -10.90 35.84
N THR A 97 6.04 -11.60 34.74
CA THR A 97 7.37 -11.55 34.08
C THR A 97 7.30 -12.21 32.71
N HIS A 98 7.65 -11.48 31.65
CA HIS A 98 8.32 -11.89 30.40
C HIS A 98 8.22 -10.75 29.37
N PHE A 99 9.17 -10.67 28.42
CA PHE A 99 9.21 -9.61 27.41
C PHE A 99 7.97 -9.65 26.51
N ASN A 100 7.10 -8.65 26.64
CA ASN A 100 5.84 -8.56 25.91
C ASN A 100 5.91 -7.42 24.89
N SER A 101 6.36 -7.72 23.67
CA SER A 101 6.41 -6.78 22.56
C SER A 101 5.01 -6.54 21.97
N LYS A 102 4.20 -5.79 22.71
CA LYS A 102 3.02 -5.10 22.18
C LYS A 102 3.44 -3.82 21.42
N GLU A 103 2.45 -3.29 20.71
CA GLU A 103 2.37 -1.96 20.08
C GLU A 103 2.89 -1.80 18.65
N HIS A 104 2.31 -0.78 18.01
CA HIS A 104 2.62 -0.21 16.70
C HIS A 104 2.45 -1.10 15.45
N SER A 105 1.18 -1.23 15.05
CA SER A 105 0.82 -1.02 13.64
C SER A 105 0.71 0.46 13.27
N ASP A 106 1.21 1.36 14.13
CA ASP A 106 1.54 2.73 13.80
C ASP A 106 2.76 2.75 12.87
N HIS A 107 2.50 2.67 11.57
CA HIS A 107 3.27 3.54 10.70
C HIS A 107 3.11 4.97 11.22
N PRO A 108 4.18 5.73 11.47
CA PRO A 108 4.02 7.13 11.81
C PRO A 108 3.28 7.80 10.66
N GLU A 109 2.09 8.35 10.94
CA GLU A 109 1.37 9.19 9.98
C GLU A 109 2.22 10.46 9.74
N ILE A 110 3.15 10.36 8.80
CA ILE A 110 3.92 11.48 8.26
C ILE A 110 2.89 12.38 7.59
N LYS A 111 2.37 13.34 8.37
CA LYS A 111 1.28 14.22 7.99
C LYS A 111 1.64 14.85 6.65
N PRO A 112 0.93 14.52 5.55
CA PRO A 112 1.32 14.98 4.24
C PRO A 112 1.38 16.51 4.26
N ASN A 113 2.37 17.08 3.58
CA ASN A 113 2.52 18.54 3.45
C ASN A 113 1.37 19.22 2.66
N TYR A 114 0.32 18.45 2.36
CA TYR A 114 -0.97 18.87 1.85
C TYR A 114 -2.14 18.13 2.48
N GLN A 115 -3.31 18.75 2.45
CA GLN A 115 -4.59 18.06 2.64
C GLN A 115 -5.26 17.85 1.28
N LYS A 116 -5.72 16.61 1.00
CA LYS A 116 -6.55 16.28 -0.18
C LYS A 116 -8.03 16.29 0.23
N VAL A 117 -8.89 16.81 -0.64
CA VAL A 117 -10.36 16.74 -0.51
C VAL A 117 -10.95 15.81 -1.59
N LYS A 118 -12.17 15.29 -1.35
CA LYS A 118 -12.71 14.06 -1.98
C LYS A 118 -12.98 14.15 -3.50
N THR A 119 -13.28 12.99 -4.09
CA THR A 119 -13.23 12.71 -5.53
C THR A 119 -14.59 12.28 -6.09
N LYS A 120 -15.20 13.13 -6.92
CA LYS A 120 -15.89 12.71 -8.15
C LYS A 120 -15.41 13.61 -9.30
N GLU A 121 -15.38 13.08 -10.51
CA GLU A 121 -15.10 13.86 -11.71
C GLU A 121 -16.42 14.24 -12.39
N GLY A 122 -16.58 15.53 -12.67
CA GLY A 122 -17.75 16.13 -13.30
C GLY A 122 -17.36 17.40 -14.05
N SER A 123 -18.20 17.85 -14.97
CA SER A 123 -17.95 18.94 -15.92
C SER A 123 -18.03 20.35 -15.30
N PHE A 124 -17.35 20.56 -14.17
CA PHE A 124 -17.32 21.81 -13.42
C PHE A 124 -15.98 22.56 -13.56
N SER A 125 -16.03 23.90 -13.59
CA SER A 125 -14.83 24.76 -13.74
C SER A 125 -14.06 24.94 -12.42
N VAL A 126 -13.61 23.81 -11.84
CA VAL A 126 -12.80 23.72 -10.60
C VAL A 126 -11.67 24.77 -10.56
N GLY A 127 -11.00 25.02 -11.68
CA GLY A 127 -9.92 26.00 -11.78
C GLY A 127 -10.34 27.45 -11.53
N SER A 128 -11.56 27.84 -11.96
CA SER A 128 -12.11 29.18 -11.74
C SER A 128 -12.39 29.43 -10.26
N HIS A 129 -13.01 28.45 -9.59
CA HIS A 129 -13.29 28.51 -8.15
C HIS A 129 -12.03 28.49 -7.31
N ILE A 130 -11.03 27.66 -7.63
CA ILE A 130 -9.73 27.68 -6.96
C ILE A 130 -9.03 29.04 -7.13
N LEU A 131 -9.15 29.71 -8.28
CA LEU A 131 -8.62 31.07 -8.44
C LEU A 131 -9.35 32.09 -7.55
N LYS A 132 -10.69 32.01 -7.47
CA LYS A 132 -11.50 32.88 -6.60
C LYS A 132 -11.16 32.65 -5.12
N ILE A 133 -11.06 31.40 -4.67
CA ILE A 133 -10.66 30.99 -3.30
C ILE A 133 -9.31 31.61 -2.92
N ASN A 134 -8.29 31.49 -3.79
CA ASN A 134 -6.97 32.06 -3.52
C ASN A 134 -6.98 33.61 -3.49
N LYS A 135 -7.88 34.27 -4.25
CA LYS A 135 -8.08 35.73 -4.13
C LYS A 135 -8.76 36.10 -2.81
N SER A 136 -9.78 35.36 -2.37
CA SER A 136 -10.46 35.59 -1.09
C SER A 136 -9.54 35.34 0.12
N LEU A 137 -8.70 34.29 0.08
CA LEU A 137 -7.69 34.02 1.11
C LEU A 137 -6.71 35.20 1.28
N LYS A 138 -6.18 35.74 0.18
CA LYS A 138 -5.32 36.94 0.23
C LYS A 138 -6.02 38.18 0.81
N ARG A 139 -7.30 38.39 0.52
CA ARG A 139 -8.10 39.48 1.12
C ARG A 139 -8.26 39.29 2.62
N ILE A 140 -8.60 38.08 3.06
CA ILE A 140 -8.73 37.72 4.48
C ILE A 140 -7.41 37.94 5.24
N GLU A 141 -6.28 37.53 4.64
CA GLU A 141 -4.93 37.76 5.16
C GLU A 141 -4.61 39.25 5.30
N TYR A 142 -4.85 40.04 4.25
CA TYR A 142 -4.66 41.49 4.27
C TYR A 142 -5.56 42.21 5.29
N HIS A 143 -6.85 41.91 5.35
CA HIS A 143 -7.76 42.53 6.33
C HIS A 143 -7.40 42.15 7.77
N LYS A 144 -6.94 40.91 8.01
CA LYS A 144 -6.38 40.51 9.32
C LYS A 144 -5.10 41.27 9.67
N ASP A 145 -4.25 41.58 8.70
CA ASP A 145 -3.05 42.38 8.93
C ASP A 145 -3.37 43.85 9.26
N GLN A 146 -4.39 44.44 8.63
CA GLN A 146 -4.88 45.77 9.02
C GLN A 146 -5.48 45.76 10.43
N LEU A 147 -6.27 44.73 10.77
CA LEU A 147 -6.87 44.56 12.11
C LEU A 147 -5.87 44.21 13.22
N ARG A 148 -4.61 43.86 12.90
CA ARG A 148 -3.53 43.81 13.91
C ARG A 148 -2.99 45.20 14.27
N LYS A 149 -3.12 46.17 13.37
CA LYS A 149 -2.61 47.55 13.51
C LYS A 149 -3.68 48.46 14.11
N ASP A 150 -4.93 48.28 13.69
CA ASP A 150 -6.12 48.89 14.29
C ASP A 150 -7.16 47.79 14.59
N PRO A 151 -7.16 47.21 15.81
CA PRO A 151 -8.13 46.20 16.23
C PRO A 151 -9.58 46.69 16.31
N ASN A 152 -9.83 48.00 16.24
CA ASN A 152 -11.16 48.58 16.37
C ASN A 152 -11.78 49.01 15.04
N ASN A 153 -11.04 48.95 13.93
CA ASN A 153 -11.49 49.33 12.60
C ASN A 153 -12.78 48.60 12.15
N ALA A 154 -13.93 49.26 12.26
CA ALA A 154 -15.22 48.69 11.89
C ALA A 154 -15.31 48.31 10.40
N HIS A 155 -14.69 49.11 9.53
CA HIS A 155 -14.64 48.88 8.09
C HIS A 155 -13.84 47.61 7.74
N PHE A 156 -12.65 47.40 8.31
CA PHE A 156 -11.91 46.15 8.07
C PHE A 156 -12.56 44.92 8.74
N LYS A 157 -13.31 45.07 9.84
CA LYS A 157 -14.13 43.98 10.41
C LYS A 157 -15.23 43.53 9.43
N ASP A 158 -15.96 44.47 8.84
CA ASP A 158 -16.98 44.20 7.81
C ASP A 158 -16.36 43.56 6.55
N LEU A 159 -15.26 44.12 6.01
CA LEU A 159 -14.58 43.54 4.85
C LEU A 159 -14.04 42.13 5.10
N LEU A 160 -13.51 41.86 6.31
CA LEU A 160 -13.09 40.52 6.71
C LEU A 160 -14.27 39.55 6.73
N ASN A 161 -15.41 39.94 7.31
CA ASN A 161 -16.63 39.11 7.34
C ASN A 161 -17.16 38.83 5.93
N LYS A 162 -17.24 39.86 5.06
CA LYS A 162 -17.64 39.71 3.65
C LYS A 162 -16.70 38.77 2.88
N ALA A 163 -15.39 38.90 3.06
CA ALA A 163 -14.41 38.03 2.42
C ALA A 163 -14.46 36.58 2.94
N GLN A 164 -14.70 36.38 4.24
CA GLN A 164 -14.86 35.06 4.86
C GLN A 164 -16.15 34.36 4.40
N ASN A 165 -17.27 35.08 4.31
CA ASN A 165 -18.52 34.56 3.75
C ASN A 165 -18.37 34.17 2.28
N GLN A 166 -17.69 34.98 1.47
CA GLN A 166 -17.35 34.62 0.09
C GLN A 166 -16.47 33.36 0.01
N LEU A 167 -15.46 33.22 0.87
CA LEU A 167 -14.62 32.02 0.93
C LEU A 167 -15.43 30.77 1.32
N ASN A 168 -16.34 30.89 2.29
CA ASN A 168 -17.18 29.78 2.74
C ASN A 168 -18.12 29.30 1.62
N LYS A 169 -18.77 30.23 0.91
CA LYS A 169 -19.60 29.91 -0.27
C LYS A 169 -18.79 29.20 -1.37
N LEU A 170 -17.61 29.73 -1.71
CA LEU A 170 -16.74 29.11 -2.73
C LEU A 170 -16.20 27.73 -2.33
N LYS A 171 -16.05 27.45 -1.03
CA LYS A 171 -15.71 26.12 -0.51
C LYS A 171 -16.89 25.14 -0.59
N ALA A 172 -18.11 25.59 -0.29
CA ALA A 172 -19.31 24.77 -0.43
C ALA A 172 -19.55 24.39 -1.91
N GLU A 173 -19.42 25.34 -2.83
CA GLU A 173 -19.45 25.11 -4.29
C GLU A 173 -18.32 24.19 -4.80
N LEU A 174 -17.32 23.87 -3.96
CA LEU A 174 -16.19 22.99 -4.28
C LEU A 174 -16.16 21.73 -3.39
N ALA A 175 -17.17 21.46 -2.57
CA ALA A 175 -17.15 20.40 -1.56
C ALA A 175 -17.02 18.99 -2.17
N ASP A 176 -17.72 18.73 -3.28
CA ASP A 176 -17.70 17.46 -4.02
C ASP A 176 -16.48 17.31 -4.96
N HIS A 177 -15.63 18.34 -5.05
CA HIS A 177 -14.56 18.44 -6.03
C HIS A 177 -13.17 18.25 -5.40
N SER A 178 -12.28 17.57 -6.13
CA SER A 178 -10.91 17.34 -5.66
C SER A 178 -10.01 18.57 -5.77
N TYR A 179 -9.40 18.92 -4.64
CA TYR A 179 -8.34 19.93 -4.56
C TYR A 179 -7.31 19.58 -3.48
N PHE A 180 -6.19 20.29 -3.52
CA PHE A 180 -5.03 20.12 -2.67
C PHE A 180 -4.73 21.44 -1.95
N ILE A 181 -4.59 21.42 -0.63
CA ILE A 181 -4.22 22.58 0.18
C ILE A 181 -2.73 22.49 0.56
N CYS A 182 -1.90 23.47 0.20
CA CYS A 182 -0.53 23.58 0.68
C CYS A 182 -0.51 23.90 2.18
N LEU A 183 0.10 23.08 3.04
CA LEU A 183 0.05 23.34 4.49
C LEU A 183 0.90 24.54 4.93
N TYR A 184 1.94 24.93 4.19
CA TYR A 184 2.83 26.04 4.54
C TYR A 184 2.17 27.42 4.41
N CYS A 185 1.45 27.70 3.31
CA CYS A 185 0.79 28.99 3.06
C CYS A 185 -0.73 28.90 2.79
N LYS A 186 -1.36 27.75 3.06
CA LYS A 186 -2.79 27.46 2.90
C LYS A 186 -3.38 27.68 1.49
N ARG A 187 -2.53 27.89 0.48
CA ARG A 187 -2.90 28.03 -0.93
C ARG A 187 -3.61 26.77 -1.44
N VAL A 188 -4.67 26.94 -2.22
CA VAL A 188 -5.44 25.83 -2.82
C VAL A 188 -5.02 25.61 -4.27
N LEU A 189 -4.83 24.35 -4.68
CA LEU A 189 -4.32 23.96 -6.00
C LEU A 189 -5.12 22.78 -6.58
N ARG A 190 -5.24 22.75 -7.92
CA ARG A 190 -6.13 21.81 -8.64
C ARG A 190 -5.60 20.38 -8.80
N SER A 191 -4.33 20.12 -8.46
CA SER A 191 -3.72 18.78 -8.63
C SER A 191 -2.43 18.63 -7.81
N LYS A 192 -2.08 17.39 -7.45
CA LYS A 192 -0.85 17.04 -6.73
C LYS A 192 0.39 17.62 -7.41
N ARG A 193 0.55 17.45 -8.74
CA ARG A 193 1.71 18.00 -9.46
C ARG A 193 1.84 19.53 -9.31
N LYS A 194 0.73 20.28 -9.36
CA LYS A 194 0.80 21.74 -9.20
C LYS A 194 1.10 22.17 -7.77
N LEU A 195 0.74 21.35 -6.78
CA LEU A 195 1.18 21.49 -5.39
C LEU A 195 2.68 21.18 -5.24
N ASP A 196 3.18 20.07 -5.80
CA ASP A 196 4.60 19.72 -5.80
C ASP A 196 5.45 20.87 -6.42
N ASP A 197 5.05 21.34 -7.61
CA ASP A 197 5.63 22.52 -8.29
C ASP A 197 5.66 23.73 -7.33
N HIS A 198 4.54 24.01 -6.66
CA HIS A 198 4.39 25.16 -5.77
C HIS A 198 5.27 25.07 -4.51
N ILE A 199 5.37 23.89 -3.89
CA ILE A 199 6.19 23.69 -2.69
C ILE A 199 7.67 23.90 -3.04
N TYR A 200 8.12 23.33 -4.16
CA TYR A 200 9.47 23.54 -4.67
C TYR A 200 9.77 25.02 -5.00
N PHE A 201 8.95 25.68 -5.82
CA PHE A 201 9.22 27.05 -6.29
C PHE A 201 8.81 28.20 -5.36
N LYS A 202 8.12 27.94 -4.24
CA LYS A 202 7.69 29.00 -3.29
C LYS A 202 7.99 28.73 -1.81
N HIS A 203 8.35 27.50 -1.45
CA HIS A 203 8.87 27.20 -0.11
C HIS A 203 10.33 26.69 -0.16
N HIS A 204 10.91 26.53 -1.36
CA HIS A 204 12.28 26.04 -1.58
C HIS A 204 12.54 24.64 -1.02
N ILE A 205 11.47 23.91 -0.67
CA ILE A 205 11.52 22.54 -0.15
C ILE A 205 11.66 21.59 -1.34
N ARG A 206 12.84 21.00 -1.48
CA ARG A 206 13.09 19.91 -2.41
C ARG A 206 12.39 18.65 -1.89
N LEU A 207 11.47 18.10 -2.66
CA LEU A 207 10.87 16.80 -2.37
C LEU A 207 11.82 15.68 -2.83
N ILE A 208 12.00 14.68 -1.98
CA ILE A 208 12.74 13.46 -2.28
C ILE A 208 11.72 12.40 -2.73
N GLU A 209 11.91 11.81 -3.91
CA GLU A 209 10.98 10.82 -4.48
C GLU A 209 11.54 9.40 -4.32
N CYS A 210 10.75 8.51 -3.72
CA CYS A 210 11.13 7.12 -3.50
C CYS A 210 11.04 6.32 -4.81
N VAL A 211 12.17 5.86 -5.32
CA VAL A 211 12.25 5.08 -6.59
C VAL A 211 11.41 3.80 -6.56
N TYR A 212 11.15 3.25 -5.37
CA TYR A 212 10.37 2.03 -5.14
C TYR A 212 8.84 2.24 -5.14
N CYS A 213 8.31 3.48 -5.13
CA CYS A 213 6.85 3.72 -5.16
C CYS A 213 6.35 5.12 -5.59
N ASN A 214 7.24 6.05 -5.97
CA ASN A 214 6.93 7.46 -6.29
C ASN A 214 6.32 8.28 -5.14
N GLN A 215 6.34 7.80 -3.90
CA GLN A 215 5.99 8.64 -2.74
C GLN A 215 7.04 9.74 -2.57
N LYS A 216 6.60 10.91 -2.14
CA LYS A 216 7.42 12.13 -2.05
C LYS A 216 7.49 12.64 -0.62
N PHE A 217 8.70 12.93 -0.16
CA PHE A 217 9.01 13.27 1.22
C PHE A 217 9.65 14.65 1.28
N SER A 218 9.31 15.42 2.32
CA SER A 218 9.88 16.76 2.57
C SER A 218 11.13 16.75 3.46
N SER A 219 11.55 15.58 3.95
CA SER A 219 12.80 15.41 4.71
C SER A 219 13.49 14.09 4.37
N GLU A 220 14.81 14.05 4.56
CA GLU A 220 15.61 12.82 4.41
C GLU A 220 15.30 11.80 5.52
N SER A 221 14.90 12.24 6.71
CA SER A 221 14.46 11.34 7.80
C SER A 221 13.19 10.57 7.43
N ASP A 222 12.17 11.27 6.90
CA ASP A 222 10.91 10.64 6.48
C ASP A 222 11.16 9.67 5.31
N TYR A 223 11.98 10.08 4.34
CA TYR A 223 12.36 9.23 3.21
C TYR A 223 13.16 7.99 3.68
N SER A 224 14.14 8.17 4.55
CA SER A 224 14.98 7.08 5.09
C SER A 224 14.17 6.09 5.93
N ALA A 225 13.20 6.58 6.70
CA ALA A 225 12.25 5.75 7.43
C ALA A 225 11.32 4.98 6.47
N HIS A 226 10.67 5.66 5.52
CA HIS A 226 9.82 5.04 4.52
C HIS A 226 10.59 4.01 3.65
N ARG A 227 11.85 4.28 3.29
CA ARG A 227 12.69 3.37 2.52
C ARG A 227 12.96 2.04 3.25
N LYS A 228 12.70 1.94 4.56
CA LYS A 228 12.68 0.65 5.29
C LYS A 228 11.45 -0.19 4.99
N THR A 229 10.30 0.38 4.61
CA THR A 229 9.08 -0.40 4.28
C THR A 229 9.17 -1.16 2.96
N HIS A 230 10.26 -0.94 2.19
CA HIS A 230 10.59 -1.72 0.98
C HIS A 230 11.71 -2.74 1.24
N GLN A 231 12.15 -2.92 2.48
CA GLN A 231 13.21 -3.86 2.82
C GLN A 231 12.67 -5.26 3.06
N LEU A 232 13.35 -6.24 2.48
CA LEU A 232 13.17 -7.65 2.74
C LEU A 232 14.47 -8.18 3.35
N ASP A 233 14.40 -8.65 4.60
CA ASP A 233 15.56 -9.23 5.29
C ASP A 233 15.68 -10.72 4.96
N LEU A 234 16.87 -11.13 4.52
CA LEU A 234 17.21 -12.49 4.10
C LEU A 234 18.36 -13.08 4.95
N HIS A 235 18.69 -12.47 6.10
CA HIS A 235 19.70 -13.02 7.01
C HIS A 235 19.28 -14.42 7.51
N GLY A 236 20.19 -15.38 7.40
CA GLY A 236 19.93 -16.78 7.80
C GLY A 236 19.11 -17.60 6.80
N HIS A 237 18.53 -16.99 5.75
CA HIS A 237 17.76 -17.74 4.75
C HIS A 237 18.69 -18.53 3.82
N TYR A 238 18.38 -19.80 3.58
CA TYR A 238 19.06 -20.56 2.52
C TYR A 238 18.70 -19.97 1.15
N LEU A 239 19.62 -20.06 0.19
CA LEU A 239 19.50 -19.43 -1.13
C LEU A 239 18.15 -19.69 -1.82
N LYS A 240 17.67 -20.93 -1.75
CA LYS A 240 16.41 -21.34 -2.37
C LYS A 240 15.20 -20.67 -1.69
N ASP A 241 15.17 -20.63 -0.37
CA ASP A 241 14.04 -20.09 0.38
C ASP A 241 13.99 -18.55 0.23
N ALA A 242 15.16 -17.92 0.22
CA ALA A 242 15.31 -16.50 -0.12
C ALA A 242 14.82 -16.19 -1.56
N ILE A 243 15.07 -17.05 -2.55
CA ILE A 243 14.52 -16.89 -3.91
C ILE A 243 12.99 -16.98 -3.91
N GLU A 244 12.43 -17.99 -3.25
CA GLU A 244 10.97 -18.19 -3.18
C GLU A 244 10.28 -17.00 -2.49
N GLU A 245 10.89 -16.41 -1.46
CA GLU A 245 10.41 -15.23 -0.75
C GLU A 245 10.54 -13.93 -1.56
N VAL A 246 11.64 -13.73 -2.28
CA VAL A 246 11.81 -12.59 -3.20
C VAL A 246 10.77 -12.61 -4.31
N ILE A 247 10.44 -13.80 -4.85
CA ILE A 247 9.36 -13.97 -5.84
C ILE A 247 8.00 -13.56 -5.26
N VAL A 248 7.69 -13.94 -4.00
CA VAL A 248 6.43 -13.55 -3.34
C VAL A 248 6.31 -12.03 -3.22
N HIS A 249 7.36 -11.37 -2.73
CA HIS A 249 7.34 -9.92 -2.55
C HIS A 249 7.33 -9.16 -3.89
N LEU A 250 8.03 -9.63 -4.93
CA LEU A 250 7.92 -9.05 -6.28
C LEU A 250 6.50 -9.24 -6.88
N GLY A 251 5.81 -10.32 -6.52
CA GLY A 251 4.39 -10.52 -6.81
C GLY A 251 3.52 -9.44 -6.16
N GLN A 252 3.71 -9.18 -4.86
CA GLN A 252 3.02 -8.11 -4.14
C GLN A 252 3.33 -6.72 -4.72
N CYS A 253 4.59 -6.43 -5.09
CA CYS A 253 4.94 -5.17 -5.75
C CYS A 253 4.11 -4.95 -7.02
N LYS A 254 3.92 -5.99 -7.82
CA LYS A 254 3.11 -5.94 -9.05
C LYS A 254 1.61 -5.80 -8.77
N GLU A 255 1.11 -6.33 -7.66
CA GLU A 255 -0.29 -6.21 -7.21
C GLU A 255 -0.61 -4.81 -6.65
N TYR A 256 0.31 -4.21 -5.89
CA TYR A 256 0.15 -2.90 -5.24
C TYR A 256 0.80 -1.73 -6.01
N GLU A 257 1.11 -1.93 -7.30
CA GLU A 257 1.79 -0.97 -8.20
C GLU A 257 3.11 -0.37 -7.65
N THR A 258 3.78 -1.05 -6.71
CA THR A 258 5.10 -0.62 -6.23
C THR A 258 6.18 -1.03 -7.23
N LYS A 259 7.22 -0.21 -7.34
CA LYS A 259 8.25 -0.32 -8.35
C LYS A 259 9.40 -1.25 -7.96
N GLY A 260 9.46 -1.77 -6.74
CA GLY A 260 10.58 -2.64 -6.35
C GLY A 260 10.76 -2.86 -4.86
N LEU A 261 11.92 -3.44 -4.52
CA LEU A 261 12.33 -3.90 -3.19
C LEU A 261 13.82 -3.60 -2.93
N ILE A 262 14.21 -3.66 -1.66
CA ILE A 262 15.60 -3.65 -1.19
C ILE A 262 15.85 -4.96 -0.43
N LEU A 263 16.68 -5.85 -0.98
CA LEU A 263 17.09 -7.06 -0.28
C LEU A 263 18.22 -6.75 0.71
N ILE A 264 18.11 -7.22 1.95
CA ILE A 264 19.17 -7.14 2.96
C ILE A 264 19.73 -8.56 3.16
N HIS A 265 21.05 -8.73 3.04
CA HIS A 265 21.67 -10.05 2.96
C HIS A 265 23.08 -10.12 3.61
N GLY A 266 23.39 -9.20 4.51
CA GLY A 266 24.68 -9.11 5.20
C GLY A 266 25.83 -8.55 4.34
N TYR A 267 26.82 -7.94 5.02
CA TYR A 267 28.04 -7.42 4.37
C TYR A 267 29.19 -8.44 4.34
N HIS A 268 29.57 -8.98 5.50
CA HIS A 268 30.66 -9.96 5.66
C HIS A 268 30.19 -11.42 5.64
N HIS A 269 28.95 -11.67 6.05
CA HIS A 269 28.30 -12.98 5.98
C HIS A 269 27.18 -12.93 4.91
N GLY A 270 26.73 -14.09 4.41
CA GLY A 270 25.70 -14.15 3.37
C GLY A 270 26.21 -13.91 1.94
N GLN A 271 27.52 -13.99 1.69
CA GLN A 271 28.13 -13.70 0.37
C GLN A 271 27.50 -14.52 -0.79
N THR A 272 27.00 -15.73 -0.54
CA THR A 272 26.25 -16.53 -1.52
C THR A 272 24.98 -15.82 -2.01
N LEU A 273 24.16 -15.28 -1.10
CA LEU A 273 22.95 -14.52 -1.43
C LEU A 273 23.33 -13.24 -2.19
N LYS A 274 24.28 -12.49 -1.64
CA LYS A 274 24.85 -11.25 -2.18
C LYS A 274 25.37 -11.41 -3.62
N ASN A 275 26.06 -12.50 -3.91
CA ASN A 275 26.54 -12.82 -5.26
C ASN A 275 25.39 -13.23 -6.19
N TYR A 276 24.51 -14.12 -5.73
CA TYR A 276 23.41 -14.62 -6.55
C TYR A 276 22.42 -13.51 -6.94
N PHE A 277 21.93 -12.72 -5.97
CA PHE A 277 20.97 -11.64 -6.22
C PHE A 277 21.54 -10.47 -7.03
N ARG A 278 22.87 -10.41 -7.21
CA ARG A 278 23.55 -9.47 -8.12
C ARG A 278 23.91 -10.09 -9.49
N SER A 279 23.54 -11.34 -9.75
CA SER A 279 23.95 -12.07 -10.94
C SER A 279 22.96 -11.96 -12.11
N ASN A 280 23.49 -12.07 -13.33
CA ASN A 280 22.69 -12.27 -14.55
C ASN A 280 21.86 -13.57 -14.53
N SER A 281 22.17 -14.53 -13.66
CA SER A 281 21.35 -15.74 -13.47
C SER A 281 20.06 -15.42 -12.71
N PHE A 282 20.13 -14.63 -11.65
CA PHE A 282 18.93 -14.15 -10.93
C PHE A 282 18.02 -13.31 -11.85
N ILE A 283 18.57 -12.38 -12.64
CA ILE A 283 17.77 -11.59 -13.61
C ILE A 283 17.05 -12.50 -14.61
N ARG A 284 17.73 -13.54 -15.12
CA ARG A 284 17.15 -14.53 -16.04
C ARG A 284 16.08 -15.38 -15.36
N GLU A 285 16.28 -15.77 -14.10
CA GLU A 285 15.32 -16.55 -13.33
C GLU A 285 14.05 -15.74 -13.02
N MET A 286 14.18 -14.48 -12.62
CA MET A 286 13.05 -13.57 -12.43
C MET A 286 12.29 -13.31 -13.75
N LYS A 287 13.02 -13.15 -14.87
CA LYS A 287 12.40 -13.05 -16.21
C LYS A 287 11.58 -14.30 -16.54
N ASN A 288 12.10 -15.49 -16.25
CA ASN A 288 11.38 -16.76 -16.44
C ASN A 288 10.16 -16.89 -15.51
N ALA A 289 10.22 -16.30 -14.31
CA ALA A 289 9.09 -16.19 -13.38
C ALA A 289 8.08 -15.08 -13.75
N GLY A 290 8.25 -14.37 -14.87
CA GLY A 290 7.34 -13.33 -15.35
C GLY A 290 7.62 -11.92 -14.81
N PHE A 291 8.77 -11.70 -14.18
CA PHE A 291 9.22 -10.40 -13.66
C PHE A 291 10.38 -9.84 -14.49
N LYS A 292 10.11 -8.79 -15.25
CA LYS A 292 11.14 -7.98 -15.91
C LYS A 292 11.74 -7.05 -14.86
N ILE A 293 12.98 -7.30 -14.44
CA ILE A 293 13.66 -6.52 -13.39
C ILE A 293 14.95 -5.85 -13.87
N SER A 294 15.38 -4.83 -13.14
CA SER A 294 16.75 -4.32 -13.12
C SER A 294 17.27 -4.26 -11.69
N ILE A 295 18.57 -4.47 -11.51
CA ILE A 295 19.23 -4.33 -10.21
C ILE A 295 19.72 -2.88 -10.06
N GLU A 296 19.58 -2.30 -8.87
CA GLU A 296 20.24 -1.04 -8.50
C GLU A 296 21.42 -1.29 -7.56
N GLU A 297 22.56 -0.72 -7.92
CA GLU A 297 23.77 -0.69 -7.10
C GLU A 297 23.58 0.29 -5.92
N ASN A 298 23.14 -0.25 -4.79
CA ASN A 298 23.14 0.50 -3.54
C ASN A 298 24.59 0.67 -3.03
N SER A 299 24.95 1.89 -2.62
CA SER A 299 26.23 2.20 -1.97
C SER A 299 26.46 1.48 -0.63
N ARG A 300 25.48 0.71 -0.15
CA ARG A 300 25.59 -0.19 1.02
C ARG A 300 25.85 -1.62 0.54
N PRO A 301 27.08 -2.15 0.69
CA PRO A 301 27.47 -3.43 0.09
C PRO A 301 26.73 -4.65 0.66
N GLY A 302 26.03 -4.52 1.79
CA GLY A 302 25.16 -5.54 2.38
C GLY A 302 23.69 -5.54 1.95
N SER A 303 23.32 -4.73 0.94
CA SER A 303 21.96 -4.67 0.39
C SER A 303 21.95 -4.65 -1.15
N THR A 304 20.87 -5.12 -1.77
CA THR A 304 20.70 -5.11 -3.24
C THR A 304 19.33 -4.54 -3.60
N GLY A 305 19.28 -3.50 -4.44
CA GLY A 305 18.02 -2.92 -4.91
C GLY A 305 17.50 -3.68 -6.11
N ILE A 306 16.19 -3.93 -6.18
CA ILE A 306 15.53 -4.55 -7.33
C ILE A 306 14.38 -3.64 -7.75
N LEU A 307 14.34 -3.25 -9.02
CA LEU A 307 13.24 -2.49 -9.61
C LEU A 307 12.52 -3.32 -10.68
N LEU A 308 11.20 -3.40 -10.60
CA LEU A 308 10.32 -3.87 -11.65
C LEU A 308 10.35 -2.90 -12.85
N ARG A 309 10.21 -3.47 -14.05
CA ARG A 309 10.12 -2.73 -15.31
C ARG A 309 8.90 -3.21 -16.10
N GLY A 310 8.19 -2.29 -16.73
CA GLY A 310 7.32 -2.61 -17.88
C GLY A 310 8.18 -2.94 -19.09
#